data_AF-A0A0Q7ZZT4-F1
#
_entry.id   AF-A0A0Q7ZZT4-F1
#
_cell.length_a   1.000
_cell.length_b   1.000
_cell.length_c   1.000
_cell.angle_alpha   90.00
_cell.angle_beta   90.00
_cell.angle_gamma   90.00
#
_symmetry.space_group_name_H-M   'P 1'
#
loop_
_entity.id
_entity.type
_entity.pdbx_description
1 polymer ?
#
loop_
_entity_poly.entity_id
_entity_poly.type
_entity_poly.pdbx_seq_one_letter_code
_entity_poly.pdbx_strand_id
1 'polypeptide(L)'
;MPLDQIEIFALSHLFAGEEIGSALARSDNRMFRVIAREKTNAGFYSIIEYSLEGRWANEVKERCWTFNHAALSPRGVFVCWSEDNRTLCLEAFNCSGGWPSELLPEQLCLATCA
;
A
#
# COMPACT_ATOMS: atom_id res chain seq x y z
N MET A 1 10.16 10.18 5.45
CA MET A 1 9.67 10.69 4.15
C MET A 1 8.15 10.68 4.18
N PRO A 2 7.42 11.57 3.49
CA PRO A 2 5.98 11.43 3.36
C PRO A 2 5.62 10.21 2.51
N LEU A 3 4.36 9.76 2.65
CA LEU A 3 3.77 8.83 1.69
C LEU A 3 3.72 9.48 0.30
N ASP A 4 4.01 8.71 -0.74
CA ASP A 4 3.74 9.10 -2.12
C ASP A 4 2.31 8.75 -2.54
N GLN A 5 1.96 9.09 -3.77
CA GLN A 5 0.61 8.89 -4.29
C GLN A 5 0.23 7.41 -4.40
N ILE A 6 1.18 6.52 -4.74
CA ILE A 6 0.89 5.10 -4.93
C ILE A 6 0.71 4.40 -3.59
N GLU A 7 1.48 4.79 -2.58
CA GLU A 7 1.33 4.30 -1.21
C GLU A 7 0.01 4.74 -0.59
N ILE A 8 -0.38 6.02 -0.76
CA ILE A 8 -1.69 6.52 -0.31
C ILE A 8 -2.82 5.75 -1.00
N PHE A 9 -2.71 5.53 -2.30
CA PHE A 9 -3.69 4.76 -3.06
C PHE A 9 -3.79 3.32 -2.54
N ALA A 10 -2.66 2.61 -2.43
CA ALA A 10 -2.64 1.23 -1.97
C ALA A 10 -3.24 1.08 -0.57
N LEU A 11 -2.79 1.90 0.38
CA LEU A 11 -3.28 1.83 1.76
C LEU A 11 -4.76 2.21 1.87
N SER A 12 -5.23 3.22 1.13
CA SER A 12 -6.67 3.60 1.19
C SER A 12 -7.59 2.48 0.70
N HIS A 13 -7.13 1.64 -0.24
CA HIS A 13 -7.87 0.47 -0.73
C HIS A 13 -7.74 -0.74 0.19
N LEU A 14 -6.52 -1.07 0.64
CA LEU A 14 -6.27 -2.19 1.56
C LEU A 14 -7.04 -2.04 2.89
N PHE A 15 -7.28 -0.80 3.31
CA PHE A 15 -8.01 -0.48 4.53
C PHE A 15 -9.35 0.23 4.29
N ALA A 16 -9.94 0.04 3.11
CA ALA A 16 -11.25 0.60 2.79
C ALA A 16 -12.29 0.15 3.84
N GLY A 17 -13.06 1.11 4.37
CA GLY A 17 -14.05 0.87 5.42
C GLY A 17 -13.49 0.89 6.85
N GLU A 18 -12.18 1.09 7.02
CA GLU A 18 -11.55 1.24 8.33
C GLU A 18 -11.17 2.68 8.62
N GLU A 19 -10.93 2.97 9.89
CA GLU A 19 -10.55 4.32 10.32
C GLU A 19 -9.18 4.73 9.74
N ILE A 20 -8.26 3.78 9.56
CA ILE A 20 -6.95 4.01 8.90
C ILE A 20 -7.11 4.37 7.43
N GLY A 21 -7.96 3.65 6.68
CA GLY A 21 -8.29 3.99 5.30
C GLY A 21 -9.00 5.34 5.20
N SER A 22 -9.87 5.65 6.17
CA SER A 22 -10.55 6.94 6.27
C SER A 22 -9.59 8.10 6.59
N ALA A 23 -8.57 7.89 7.43
CA ALA A 23 -7.53 8.87 7.72
C ALA A 23 -6.66 9.16 6.48
N LEU A 24 -6.29 8.13 5.75
CA LEU A 24 -5.54 8.23 4.48
C LEU A 24 -6.36 8.95 3.40
N ALA A 25 -7.65 8.61 3.25
CA ALA A 25 -8.55 9.25 2.30
C ALA A 25 -8.76 10.75 2.61
N ARG A 26 -8.77 11.13 3.89
CA ARG A 26 -8.84 12.53 4.33
C ARG A 26 -7.51 13.28 4.20
N SER A 27 -6.47 12.64 3.67
CA SER A 27 -5.12 13.20 3.54
C SER A 27 -4.52 13.68 4.87
N ASP A 28 -4.92 13.08 6.00
CA ASP A 28 -4.26 13.30 7.28
C ASP A 28 -2.97 12.48 7.37
N ASN A 29 -2.11 12.70 6.36
CA ASN A 29 -0.86 11.96 6.16
C ASN A 29 0.20 12.33 7.21
N ARG A 30 -0.09 13.27 8.11
CA ARG A 30 0.82 13.65 9.21
C ARG A 30 1.05 12.51 10.19
N MET A 31 0.12 11.56 10.24
CA MET A 31 0.21 10.38 11.09
C MET A 31 1.08 9.28 10.49
N PHE A 32 1.52 9.40 9.23
CA PHE A 32 2.31 8.37 8.53
C PHE A 32 3.67 8.90 8.10
N ARG A 33 4.69 8.07 8.26
CA ARG A 33 6.05 8.40 7.86
C ARG A 33 6.72 7.18 7.25
N VAL A 34 7.11 7.28 5.98
CA VAL A 34 7.91 6.25 5.33
C VAL A 34 9.34 6.34 5.84
N ILE A 35 9.82 5.25 6.43
CA ILE A 35 11.18 5.13 6.99
C ILE A 35 12.13 4.44 6.02
N ALA A 36 11.62 3.56 5.17
CA ALA A 36 12.37 2.93 4.08
C ALA A 36 11.48 2.74 2.86
N ARG A 37 12.07 2.90 1.67
CA ARG A 37 11.43 2.60 0.38
C ARG A 37 12.48 2.02 -0.54
N GLU A 38 12.19 0.88 -1.13
CA GLU A 38 13.09 0.21 -2.06
C GLU A 38 12.30 -0.29 -3.27
N LYS A 39 12.87 -0.05 -4.46
CA LYS A 39 12.33 -0.57 -5.71
C LYS A 39 13.07 -1.86 -6.06
N THR A 40 12.32 -2.87 -6.50
CA THR A 40 12.86 -4.13 -7.01
C THR A 40 12.47 -4.28 -8.48
N ASN A 41 13.00 -5.29 -9.16
CA ASN A 41 12.58 -5.58 -10.54
C ASN A 41 11.09 -5.95 -10.62
N ALA A 42 10.58 -6.62 -9.58
CA ALA A 42 9.21 -7.11 -9.53
C ALA A 42 8.23 -6.11 -8.92
N GLY A 43 8.69 -4.99 -8.35
CA GLY A 43 7.87 -4.24 -7.43
C GLY A 43 8.54 -3.09 -6.68
N PHE A 44 7.96 -2.78 -5.53
CA PHE A 44 8.59 -2.00 -4.47
C PHE A 44 8.14 -2.50 -3.11
N TYR A 45 8.89 -2.16 -2.07
CA TYR A 45 8.40 -2.23 -0.71
C TYR A 45 8.68 -0.92 0.03
N SER A 46 7.80 -0.61 0.98
CA SER A 46 7.87 0.55 1.84
C SER A 46 7.63 0.14 3.28
N ILE A 47 8.47 0.63 4.19
CA ILE A 47 8.25 0.49 5.64
C ILE A 47 7.72 1.84 6.14
N ILE A 48 6.56 1.81 6.78
CA ILE A 48 5.74 2.96 7.08
C ILE A 48 5.46 2.97 8.57
N GLU A 49 6.05 3.92 9.29
CA GLU A 49 5.72 4.17 10.68
C GLU A 49 4.41 4.96 10.75
N TYR A 50 3.57 4.65 11.74
CA TYR A 50 2.34 5.39 11.99
C TYR A 50 2.17 5.76 13.47
N SER A 51 1.64 6.95 13.72
CA SER A 51 1.36 7.49 15.07
C SER A 51 -0.14 7.67 15.27
N LEU A 52 -0.85 6.57 15.41
CA LEU A 52 -2.27 6.57 15.79
C LEU A 52 -2.39 6.32 17.29
N GLU A 53 -2.81 7.33 18.04
CA GLU A 53 -3.10 7.21 19.47
C GLU A 53 -4.40 6.40 19.64
N GLY A 54 -4.29 5.08 19.83
CA GLY A 54 -5.48 4.23 20.00
C GLY A 54 -5.21 2.75 19.75
N ARG A 55 -6.18 1.89 20.13
CA ARG A 55 -6.14 0.40 20.13
C ARG A 55 -5.99 -0.28 18.75
N TRP A 56 -5.34 0.36 17.79
CA TRP A 56 -5.18 -0.15 16.43
C TRP A 56 -3.85 -0.88 16.23
N ALA A 57 -2.96 -0.82 17.23
CA ALA A 57 -1.85 -1.76 17.38
C ALA A 57 -2.32 -3.19 17.71
N ASN A 58 -3.58 -3.53 17.40
CA ASN A 58 -3.99 -4.91 17.24
C ASN A 58 -3.55 -5.30 15.82
N GLU A 59 -2.48 -6.10 15.74
CA GLU A 59 -1.85 -6.69 14.55
C GLU A 59 -2.72 -6.55 13.29
N VAL A 60 -2.32 -5.64 12.40
CA VAL A 60 -2.86 -5.65 11.04
C VAL A 60 -2.47 -6.98 10.43
N LYS A 61 -3.43 -7.91 10.40
CA LYS A 61 -3.31 -9.14 9.63
C LYS A 61 -3.03 -8.77 8.19
N GLU A 62 -2.20 -9.58 7.54
CA GLU A 62 -1.86 -9.41 6.12
C GLU A 62 -3.12 -9.15 5.29
N ARG A 63 -3.09 -8.05 4.54
CA ARG A 63 -4.12 -7.65 3.59
C ARG A 63 -3.53 -7.69 2.22
N CYS A 64 -4.31 -8.20 1.28
CA CYS A 64 -3.91 -8.31 -0.10
C CYS A 64 -5.01 -7.71 -0.97
N TRP A 65 -4.59 -6.93 -1.97
CA TRP A 65 -5.49 -6.37 -2.96
C TRP A 65 -4.85 -6.40 -4.35
N THR A 66 -5.62 -6.85 -5.34
CA THR A 66 -5.14 -7.03 -6.72
C THR A 66 -5.67 -5.97 -7.65
N PHE A 67 -4.88 -5.57 -8.64
CA PHE A 67 -5.26 -4.59 -9.65
C PHE A 67 -4.80 -4.94 -11.05
N ASN A 68 -5.49 -4.33 -12.01
CA ASN A 68 -5.12 -4.40 -13.41
C ASN A 68 -4.35 -3.14 -13.80
N HIS A 69 -3.28 -3.30 -14.57
CA HIS A 69 -2.51 -2.22 -15.18
C HIS A 69 -1.98 -2.70 -16.53
N ALA A 70 -1.96 -1.84 -17.55
CA ALA A 70 -1.60 -2.25 -18.91
C ALA A 70 -0.18 -2.85 -19.01
N ALA A 71 0.75 -2.37 -18.19
CA ALA A 71 2.12 -2.89 -18.12
C ALA A 71 2.31 -4.09 -17.15
N LEU A 72 1.29 -4.44 -16.35
CA LEU A 72 1.36 -5.54 -15.39
C LEU A 72 0.41 -6.66 -15.83
N SER A 73 0.96 -7.67 -16.50
CA SER A 73 0.20 -8.86 -16.91
C SER A 73 0.66 -10.09 -16.10
N PRO A 74 -0.26 -10.85 -15.47
CA PRO A 74 -1.72 -10.73 -15.56
C PRO A 74 -2.35 -9.67 -14.64
N ARG A 75 -1.69 -9.30 -13.53
CA ARG A 75 -2.16 -8.30 -12.55
C ARG A 75 -1.03 -7.84 -11.64
N GLY A 76 -1.17 -6.65 -11.08
CA GLY A 76 -0.39 -6.19 -9.93
C GLY A 76 -1.07 -6.58 -8.60
N VAL A 77 -0.27 -6.61 -7.54
CA VAL A 77 -0.73 -6.91 -6.18
C VAL A 77 -0.15 -5.87 -5.24
N PHE A 78 -0.98 -5.35 -4.34
CA PHE A 78 -0.56 -4.67 -3.12
C PHE A 78 -0.79 -5.59 -1.93
N VAL A 79 0.19 -5.72 -1.05
CA VAL A 79 0.10 -6.46 0.20
C VAL A 79 0.56 -5.57 1.35
N CYS A 80 -0.15 -5.58 2.47
CA CYS A 80 0.25 -4.83 3.65
C CYS A 80 0.04 -5.64 4.93
N TRP A 81 1.01 -5.60 5.82
CA TRP A 81 0.97 -6.25 7.13
C TRP A 81 1.62 -5.36 8.19
N SER A 82 1.25 -5.55 9.46
CA SER A 82 2.03 -4.99 10.56
C SER A 82 3.30 -5.80 10.78
N GLU A 83 4.46 -5.15 10.72
CA GLU A 83 5.73 -5.75 11.14
C GLU A 83 5.86 -5.71 12.67
N ASP A 84 5.39 -4.61 13.28
CA ASP A 84 5.24 -4.44 14.72
C ASP A 84 4.05 -3.52 15.05
N ASN A 85 3.97 -3.08 16.31
CA ASN A 85 2.88 -2.25 16.82
C ASN A 85 2.83 -0.81 16.26
N ARG A 86 3.83 -0.40 15.48
CA ARG A 86 3.99 0.98 14.98
C ARG A 86 4.41 1.05 13.51
N THR A 87 4.67 -0.09 12.88
CA THR A 87 5.16 -0.15 11.51
C THR A 87 4.30 -1.05 10.65
N LEU A 88 3.99 -0.54 9.46
CA LEU A 88 3.38 -1.28 8.37
C LEU A 88 4.44 -1.55 7.31
N CYS A 89 4.47 -2.76 6.81
CA CYS A 89 5.15 -3.10 5.57
C CYS A 89 4.12 -3.09 4.46
N LEU A 90 4.36 -2.27 3.43
CA LEU A 90 3.58 -2.24 2.21
C LEU A 90 4.47 -2.76 1.08
N GLU A 91 4.04 -3.84 0.43
CA GLU A 91 4.69 -4.38 -0.75
C GLU A 91 3.76 -4.24 -1.95
N ALA A 92 4.34 -3.91 -3.09
CA ALA A 92 3.66 -3.94 -4.37
C ALA A 92 4.48 -4.80 -5.32
N PHE A 93 3.86 -5.79 -5.96
CA PHE A 93 4.58 -6.67 -6.86
C PHE A 93 3.72 -7.17 -8.02
N ASN A 94 4.40 -7.66 -9.06
CA ASN A 94 3.81 -8.40 -10.15
C ASN A 94 4.50 -9.76 -10.27
N CYS A 95 3.71 -10.84 -10.25
CA CYS A 95 4.23 -12.21 -10.32
C CYS A 95 5.05 -12.51 -11.59
N SER A 96 4.85 -11.75 -12.68
CA SER A 96 5.66 -11.89 -13.90
C SER A 96 6.99 -11.14 -13.87
N GLY A 97 7.29 -10.43 -12.78
CA GLY A 97 8.59 -9.79 -12.53
C GLY A 97 8.83 -8.51 -13.34
N GLY A 98 7.87 -8.03 -14.12
CA GLY A 98 7.93 -6.75 -14.80
C GLY A 98 7.19 -5.68 -14.02
N TRP A 99 7.92 -4.77 -13.37
CA TRP A 99 7.36 -3.57 -12.74
C TRP A 99 7.69 -2.31 -13.53
N PRO A 100 6.73 -1.40 -13.79
CA PRO A 100 7.01 -0.17 -14.51
C PRO A 100 7.89 0.77 -13.67
N SER A 101 8.67 1.62 -14.35
CA SER A 101 9.56 2.59 -13.70
C SER A 101 8.80 3.58 -12.81
N GLU A 102 7.57 3.90 -13.22
CA GLU A 102 6.62 4.75 -12.54
C GLU A 102 5.23 4.11 -12.61
N LEU A 103 4.51 4.15 -11.48
CA LEU A 103 3.15 3.65 -11.36
C LEU A 103 2.32 4.76 -10.72
N LEU A 104 1.37 5.31 -11.48
CA LEU A 104 0.49 6.37 -10.99
C LEU A 104 -0.88 5.80 -10.64
N PRO A 105 -1.53 6.28 -9.57
CA PRO A 105 -2.87 5.81 -9.17
C PRO A 105 -3.90 5.85 -10.30
N GLU A 106 -3.86 6.87 -11.18
CA GLU A 106 -4.85 7.01 -12.26
C GLU A 106 -4.74 5.91 -13.33
N GLN A 107 -3.62 5.18 -13.37
CA GLN A 107 -3.39 4.09 -14.31
C GLN A 107 -3.90 2.75 -13.77
N LEU A 108 -4.32 2.70 -12.51
CA LEU A 108 -4.76 1.48 -11.84
C LEU A 108 -6.25 1.27 -12.06
N CYS A 109 -6.59 0.16 -12.72
CA CYS A 109 -7.97 -0.29 -12.81
C CYS A 109 -8.23 -1.29 -11.67
N LEU A 110 -9.23 -1.00 -10.83
CA LEU A 110 -9.65 -1.91 -9.78
C LEU A 110 -10.04 -3.26 -10.42
N ALA A 111 -9.33 -4.33 -10.04
CA ALA A 111 -9.80 -5.67 -10.36
C ALA A 111 -10.80 -6.06 -9.27
N THR A 112 -12.08 -6.17 -9.62
CA THR A 112 -13.07 -6.81 -8.74
C THR A 112 -12.65 -8.26 -8.51
N CYS A 113 -12.61 -8.69 -7.24
CA CYS A 113 -12.58 -10.11 -6.91
C CYS A 113 -13.75 -10.79 -7.63
N ALA A 114 -13.45 -11.80 -8.45
CA ALA A 114 -14.45 -12.77 -8.91
C ALA A 114 -14.67 -13.81 -7.82
#